data_AF-A0A1W0WK73-F1
#
_entry.id   AF-A0A1W0WK73-F1
#
_cell.length_a   1.000
_cell.length_b   1.000
_cell.length_c   1.000
_cell.angle_alpha   90.00
_cell.angle_beta   90.00
_cell.angle_gamma   90.00
#
_symmetry.space_group_name_H-M   'P 1'
#
loop_
_entity.id
_entity.type
_entity.pdbx_description
1 polymer ?
#
loop_
_entity_poly.entity_id
_entity_poly.type
_entity_poly.pdbx_seq_one_letter_code
_entity_poly.pdbx_strand_id
1 'polypeptide(L)'
;MSSLMPYKMIVRLSVLLAVFQGPTHAISIAQLRQMGQPLTEVSCRPDRFPTLQLAGFCAQISELHTRCGDRHASRSSADCGHVEGSFCCYLSRMQGNVVLDQDAFSALMHPKVQQTEAVTSDVAVPPAPAAQNEVVPSQVAPVVQAELAPSTEAPTVAAESPPATDTPTESPPPPAPVVQLTVDPNPPCDSVNDCPDAGMTCSGGRCACWSQQGPQATNVWSCSDDSKCRRMFPGHVCRPTKLCETLANTVGFCQPEGSIKQ
;
A
#
# COMPACT_ATOMS: atom_id res chain seq x y z
N MET A 1 9.58 -67.33 -14.43
CA MET A 1 8.19 -67.71 -14.10
C MET A 1 7.85 -67.06 -12.75
N SER A 2 6.59 -66.66 -12.52
CA SER A 2 6.07 -65.67 -11.54
C SER A 2 6.05 -64.24 -12.13
N SER A 3 5.02 -63.71 -12.78
CA SER A 3 3.54 -63.79 -12.74
C SER A 3 2.87 -62.97 -11.62
N LEU A 4 1.96 -62.08 -12.07
CA LEU A 4 0.90 -61.30 -11.39
C LEU A 4 1.32 -59.93 -10.80
N MET A 5 0.63 -58.78 -10.95
CA MET A 5 -0.42 -58.20 -11.82
C MET A 5 -0.49 -56.69 -11.42
N PRO A 6 -0.74 -55.71 -12.31
CA PRO A 6 -0.99 -54.33 -11.89
C PRO A 6 -2.49 -54.07 -11.64
N TYR A 7 -2.86 -53.77 -10.39
CA TYR A 7 -4.22 -53.31 -10.03
C TYR A 7 -4.42 -51.85 -10.46
N LYS A 8 -5.23 -51.64 -11.50
CA LYS A 8 -5.83 -50.33 -11.81
C LYS A 8 -7.05 -50.11 -10.90
N MET A 9 -6.89 -49.34 -9.83
CA MET A 9 -8.05 -48.72 -9.16
C MET A 9 -8.46 -47.46 -9.93
N ILE A 10 -9.51 -47.59 -10.75
CA ILE A 10 -10.26 -46.45 -11.28
C ILE A 10 -11.29 -46.09 -10.22
N VAL A 11 -10.97 -45.11 -9.37
CA VAL A 11 -11.94 -44.49 -8.47
C VAL A 11 -12.73 -43.48 -9.29
N ARG A 12 -13.92 -43.87 -9.75
CA ARG A 12 -14.92 -42.94 -10.31
C ARG A 12 -15.56 -42.18 -9.15
N LEU A 13 -15.00 -41.01 -8.86
CA LEU A 13 -15.60 -40.03 -7.95
C LEU A 13 -16.68 -39.26 -8.72
N SER A 14 -17.88 -39.84 -8.81
CA SER A 14 -19.07 -39.15 -9.30
C SER A 14 -19.55 -38.17 -8.22
N VAL A 15 -19.04 -36.94 -8.29
CA VAL A 15 -19.52 -35.82 -7.47
C VAL A 15 -20.90 -35.41 -7.98
N LEU A 16 -21.93 -35.77 -7.20
CA LEU A 16 -23.28 -35.19 -7.28
C LEU A 16 -23.18 -33.70 -6.95
N LEU A 17 -23.15 -32.86 -7.99
CA LEU A 17 -23.44 -31.43 -7.89
C LEU A 17 -24.94 -31.27 -7.64
N ALA A 18 -25.35 -31.24 -6.37
CA ALA A 18 -26.66 -30.77 -5.97
C ALA A 18 -26.70 -29.25 -6.19
N VAL A 19 -27.52 -28.83 -7.16
CA VAL A 19 -27.82 -27.45 -7.48
C VAL A 19 -28.66 -26.85 -6.35
N PHE A 20 -28.01 -26.13 -5.42
CA PHE A 20 -28.69 -25.27 -4.46
C PHE A 20 -29.03 -23.94 -5.15
N GLN A 21 -30.24 -23.84 -5.71
CA GLN A 21 -30.84 -22.58 -6.14
C GLN A 21 -31.61 -21.98 -4.94
N GLY A 22 -30.89 -21.22 -4.11
CA GLY A 22 -31.50 -20.31 -3.13
C GLY A 22 -31.47 -18.87 -3.66
N PRO A 23 -32.41 -17.99 -3.26
CA PRO A 23 -32.39 -16.58 -3.63
C PRO A 23 -31.17 -15.91 -3.02
N THR A 24 -30.17 -15.65 -3.86
CA THR A 24 -29.01 -14.84 -3.51
C THR A 24 -29.48 -13.39 -3.35
N HIS A 25 -29.78 -13.01 -2.12
CA HIS A 25 -29.74 -11.60 -1.74
C HIS A 25 -28.30 -11.13 -1.99
N ALA A 26 -28.09 -10.46 -3.13
CA ALA A 26 -26.83 -9.84 -3.47
C ALA A 26 -26.60 -8.70 -2.46
N ILE A 27 -25.95 -9.04 -1.35
CA ILE A 27 -25.39 -8.05 -0.44
C ILE A 27 -24.33 -7.33 -1.26
N SER A 28 -24.61 -6.06 -1.59
CA SER A 28 -23.68 -5.21 -2.31
C SER A 28 -22.35 -5.17 -1.54
N ILE A 29 -21.23 -5.40 -2.25
CA ILE A 29 -19.87 -5.29 -1.69
C ILE A 29 -19.63 -3.90 -1.08
N ALA A 30 -20.37 -2.87 -1.51
CA ALA A 30 -20.33 -1.55 -0.90
C ALA A 30 -20.94 -1.50 0.52
N GLN A 31 -21.94 -2.34 0.81
CA GLN A 31 -22.64 -2.38 2.09
C GLN A 31 -21.85 -3.19 3.15
N LEU A 32 -21.00 -4.13 2.72
CA LEU A 32 -20.03 -4.81 3.58
C LEU A 32 -18.87 -3.90 4.05
N ARG A 33 -18.57 -2.80 3.33
CA ARG A 33 -17.56 -1.82 3.76
C ARG A 33 -18.07 -0.86 4.84
N GLN A 34 -19.38 -0.67 4.97
CA GLN A 34 -19.98 0.32 5.89
C GLN A 34 -20.23 -0.19 7.32
N MET A 35 -20.09 -1.50 7.58
CA MET A 35 -20.13 -2.05 8.95
C MET A 35 -18.74 -2.34 9.52
N GLY A 36 -17.68 -1.90 8.84
CA GLY A 36 -16.31 -1.98 9.34
C GLY A 36 -16.11 -0.97 10.45
N GLN A 37 -16.33 -1.37 11.70
CA GLN A 37 -15.58 -0.77 12.79
C GLN A 37 -14.10 -0.77 12.36
N PRO A 38 -13.34 0.30 12.63
CA PRO A 38 -11.91 0.32 12.36
C PRO A 38 -11.29 -0.78 13.21
N LEU A 39 -11.16 -1.98 12.64
CA LEU A 39 -10.47 -3.08 13.26
C LEU A 39 -9.07 -2.53 13.46
N THR A 40 -8.72 -2.37 14.73
CA THR A 40 -7.42 -1.87 15.15
C THR A 40 -6.42 -2.88 14.62
N GLU A 41 -5.89 -2.63 13.42
CA GLU A 41 -4.95 -3.53 12.78
C GLU A 41 -3.68 -3.48 13.60
N VAL A 42 -3.51 -4.49 14.46
CA VAL A 42 -2.29 -4.63 15.25
C VAL A 42 -1.17 -4.93 14.28
N SER A 43 -0.23 -3.98 14.21
CA SER A 43 0.95 -4.11 13.38
C SER A 43 1.80 -5.28 13.87
N CYS A 44 2.32 -6.08 12.95
CA CYS A 44 3.13 -7.24 13.30
C CYS A 44 4.32 -7.42 12.36
N ARG A 45 5.30 -8.18 12.85
CA ARG A 45 6.47 -8.63 12.10
C ARG A 45 6.57 -10.15 12.23
N PRO A 46 6.72 -10.87 11.11
CA PRO A 46 6.86 -12.32 11.17
C PRO A 46 8.17 -12.69 11.87
N ASP A 47 8.18 -13.78 12.64
CA ASP A 47 9.35 -14.20 13.44
C ASP A 47 10.61 -14.39 12.57
N ARG A 48 10.42 -14.78 11.31
CA ARG A 48 11.48 -14.99 10.32
C ARG A 48 12.08 -13.68 9.78
N PHE A 49 11.36 -12.56 9.85
CA PHE A 49 11.79 -11.27 9.33
C PHE A 49 11.45 -10.14 10.33
N PRO A 50 12.14 -10.08 11.48
CA PRO A 50 11.85 -9.07 12.51
C PRO A 50 12.13 -7.64 12.02
N THR A 51 13.08 -7.45 11.10
CA THR A 51 13.51 -6.14 10.57
C THR A 51 12.87 -5.76 9.23
N LEU A 52 11.68 -6.29 8.93
CA LEU A 52 10.93 -6.00 7.71
C LEU A 52 10.58 -4.49 7.61
N GLN A 53 10.90 -3.80 6.52
CA GLN A 53 10.68 -2.35 6.44
C GLN A 53 9.20 -1.99 6.62
N LEU A 54 8.32 -2.62 5.83
CA LEU A 54 6.87 -2.46 5.95
C LEU A 54 6.34 -3.58 6.87
N ALA A 55 5.79 -3.19 8.01
CA ALA A 55 5.15 -4.13 8.92
C ALA A 55 3.89 -4.75 8.30
N GLY A 56 3.57 -5.96 8.74
CA GLY A 56 2.32 -6.63 8.43
C GLY A 56 1.21 -6.27 9.42
N PHE A 57 0.15 -7.06 9.39
CA PHE A 57 -0.94 -7.00 10.36
C PHE A 57 -1.32 -8.41 10.84
N CYS A 58 -1.76 -8.51 12.09
CA CYS A 58 -2.18 -9.79 12.66
C CYS A 58 -3.50 -10.26 12.03
N ALA A 59 -3.59 -11.56 11.71
CA ALA A 59 -4.81 -12.19 11.22
C ALA A 59 -5.09 -13.49 11.98
N GLN A 60 -6.37 -13.72 12.26
CA GLN A 60 -6.84 -15.00 12.80
C GLN A 60 -6.72 -16.09 11.74
N ILE A 61 -6.51 -17.34 12.17
CA ILE A 61 -6.41 -18.48 11.26
C ILE A 61 -7.65 -18.66 10.36
N SER A 62 -8.84 -18.35 10.89
CA SER A 62 -10.12 -18.40 10.18
C SER A 62 -10.23 -17.37 9.06
N GLU A 63 -9.58 -16.22 9.20
CA GLU A 63 -9.62 -15.10 8.25
C GLU A 63 -8.38 -15.04 7.34
N LEU A 64 -7.43 -15.95 7.54
CA LEU A 64 -6.10 -15.89 6.93
C LEU A 64 -6.16 -15.90 5.39
N HIS A 65 -7.06 -16.69 4.81
CA HIS A 65 -7.26 -16.71 3.36
C HIS A 65 -7.84 -15.39 2.83
N THR A 66 -8.84 -14.84 3.50
CA THR A 66 -9.51 -13.59 3.08
C THR A 66 -8.61 -12.38 3.28
N ARG A 67 -7.86 -12.33 4.38
CA ARG A 67 -7.01 -11.19 4.74
C ARG A 67 -5.63 -11.24 4.11
N CYS A 68 -4.99 -12.42 4.08
CA CYS A 68 -3.68 -12.56 3.47
C CYS A 68 -3.73 -12.94 1.98
N GLY A 69 -4.87 -12.84 1.27
CA GLY A 69 -5.01 -13.38 -0.10
C GLY A 69 -3.89 -13.00 -1.07
N ASP A 70 -3.46 -11.73 -1.04
CA ASP A 70 -2.35 -11.22 -1.86
C ASP A 70 -1.04 -11.05 -1.07
N ARG A 71 -0.93 -11.63 0.13
CA ARG A 71 0.18 -11.42 1.07
C ARG A 71 0.74 -12.76 1.53
N HIS A 72 1.98 -12.74 1.99
CA HIS A 72 2.53 -13.91 2.67
C HIS A 72 2.04 -13.95 4.12
N ALA A 73 1.72 -15.14 4.60
CA ALA A 73 1.40 -15.39 6.00
C ALA A 73 2.57 -16.14 6.65
N SER A 74 3.01 -15.67 7.82
CA SER A 74 3.98 -16.37 8.65
C SER A 74 3.62 -16.18 10.11
N ARG A 75 4.10 -17.08 10.96
CA ARG A 75 3.94 -16.95 12.41
C ARG A 75 4.66 -15.69 12.91
N SER A 76 4.01 -15.01 13.85
CA SER A 76 4.55 -13.90 14.65
C SER A 76 4.13 -14.12 16.09
N SER A 77 5.05 -14.70 16.86
CA SER A 77 4.82 -15.01 18.26
C SER A 77 4.87 -13.77 19.15
N ALA A 78 5.72 -12.81 18.81
CA ALA A 78 5.92 -11.59 19.60
C ALA A 78 4.73 -10.62 19.48
N ASP A 79 4.26 -10.34 18.27
CA ASP A 79 3.24 -9.31 18.05
C ASP A 79 1.82 -9.88 18.05
N CYS A 80 1.62 -11.07 17.47
CA CYS A 80 0.29 -11.68 17.30
C CYS A 80 -0.02 -12.77 18.34
N GLY A 81 0.69 -12.83 19.47
CA GLY A 81 0.46 -13.82 20.52
C GLY A 81 -0.94 -13.78 21.14
N HIS A 82 -1.64 -12.64 21.02
CA HIS A 82 -3.01 -12.44 21.50
C HIS A 82 -4.10 -12.90 20.49
N VAL A 83 -3.70 -13.24 19.25
CA VAL A 83 -4.62 -13.65 18.18
C VAL A 83 -4.54 -15.17 17.98
N GLU A 84 -5.70 -15.82 17.81
CA GLU A 84 -5.77 -17.26 17.56
C GLU A 84 -5.00 -17.65 16.28
N GLY A 85 -3.96 -18.47 16.45
CA GLY A 85 -3.05 -18.92 15.39
C GLY A 85 -1.76 -18.09 15.24
N SER A 86 -1.70 -16.87 15.80
CA SER A 86 -0.52 -16.00 15.81
C SER A 86 0.12 -15.77 14.43
N PHE A 87 -0.70 -15.48 13.41
CA PHE A 87 -0.23 -15.23 12.06
C PHE A 87 -0.14 -13.74 11.73
N CYS A 88 0.92 -13.38 11.01
CA CYS A 88 1.18 -12.05 10.48
C CYS A 88 1.08 -12.09 8.96
N CYS A 89 0.17 -11.31 8.37
CA CYS A 89 0.08 -11.09 6.92
C CYS A 89 1.01 -9.94 6.52
N TYR A 90 1.98 -10.18 5.63
CA TYR A 90 2.96 -9.17 5.22
C TYR A 90 3.29 -9.26 3.72
N LEU A 91 3.80 -8.17 3.15
CA LEU A 91 4.34 -8.16 1.79
C LEU A 91 5.72 -8.83 1.79
N SER A 92 5.94 -9.78 0.89
CA SER A 92 7.26 -10.44 0.79
C SER A 92 8.30 -9.57 0.10
N ARG A 93 9.55 -10.03 0.10
CA ARG A 93 10.64 -9.40 -0.65
C ARG A 93 10.36 -9.33 -2.15
N MET A 94 9.68 -10.34 -2.68
CA MET A 94 9.28 -10.38 -4.09
C MET A 94 8.17 -9.36 -4.42
N GLN A 95 7.44 -8.90 -3.40
CA GLN A 95 6.37 -7.90 -3.51
C GLN A 95 6.83 -6.48 -3.17
N GLY A 96 8.15 -6.24 -3.13
CA GLY A 96 8.74 -4.92 -2.90
C GLY A 96 8.99 -4.56 -1.44
N ASN A 97 8.84 -5.50 -0.49
CA ASN A 97 9.26 -5.27 0.89
C ASN A 97 10.77 -5.50 1.05
N VAL A 98 11.40 -4.84 2.01
CA VAL A 98 12.86 -4.95 2.24
C VAL A 98 13.10 -5.45 3.66
N VAL A 99 14.05 -6.37 3.82
CA VAL A 99 14.55 -6.74 5.14
C VAL A 99 15.73 -5.82 5.41
N LEU A 100 15.62 -5.01 6.45
CA LEU A 100 16.67 -4.07 6.82
C LEU A 100 17.69 -4.75 7.73
N ASP A 101 18.93 -4.27 7.70
CA ASP A 101 19.90 -4.60 8.73
C ASP A 101 19.43 -4.04 10.09
N GLN A 102 19.84 -4.69 11.18
CA GLN A 102 19.37 -4.37 12.53
C GLN A 102 19.60 -2.89 12.90
N ASP A 103 20.73 -2.31 12.48
CA ASP A 103 21.07 -0.91 12.75
C ASP A 103 20.16 0.06 11.97
N ALA A 104 19.95 -0.21 10.68
CA ALA A 104 19.05 0.58 9.83
C ALA A 104 17.60 0.50 10.33
N PHE A 105 17.17 -0.68 10.75
CA PHE A 105 15.87 -0.89 11.37
C PHE A 105 15.72 -0.10 12.67
N SER A 106 16.72 -0.19 13.55
CA SER A 106 16.72 0.51 14.83
C SER A 106 16.69 2.02 14.65
N ALA A 107 17.42 2.56 13.66
CA ALA A 107 17.41 3.97 13.32
C ALA A 107 16.05 4.48 12.81
N LEU A 108 15.28 3.64 12.11
CA LEU A 108 13.93 3.99 11.65
C LEU A 108 12.89 3.94 12.77
N MET A 109 12.95 2.93 13.65
CA MET A 109 11.97 2.74 14.73
C MET A 109 12.22 3.66 15.92
N HIS A 110 13.49 3.98 16.17
CA HIS A 110 13.91 4.93 17.16
C HIS A 110 14.64 6.02 16.40
N PRO A 111 13.92 6.95 15.74
CA PRO A 111 14.55 8.13 15.19
C PRO A 111 15.26 8.77 16.37
N LYS A 112 16.60 8.63 16.42
CA LYS A 112 17.42 9.40 17.33
C LYS A 112 17.03 10.82 16.97
N VAL A 113 16.28 11.46 17.86
CA VAL A 113 16.14 12.90 17.85
C VAL A 113 17.59 13.35 17.90
N GLN A 114 18.13 13.73 16.74
CA GLN A 114 19.43 14.35 16.67
C GLN A 114 19.22 15.63 17.46
N GLN A 115 19.49 15.55 18.76
CA GLN A 115 19.85 16.70 19.54
C GLN A 115 20.98 17.30 18.72
N THR A 116 20.61 18.36 18.01
CA THR A 116 21.55 19.22 17.33
C THR A 116 22.38 19.76 18.47
N GLU A 117 23.48 19.08 18.77
CA GLU A 117 24.50 19.61 19.64
C GLU A 117 24.91 20.91 18.95
N ALA A 118 24.45 22.02 19.52
CA ALA A 118 24.84 23.34 19.11
C ALA A 118 26.37 23.33 19.10
N VAL A 119 26.94 23.45 17.90
CA VAL A 119 28.37 23.57 17.69
C VAL A 119 28.79 24.86 18.38
N THR A 120 29.10 24.75 19.67
CA THR A 120 29.77 25.79 20.43
C THR A 120 31.22 25.65 20.01
N SER A 121 31.60 26.49 19.06
CA SER A 121 32.96 26.60 18.57
C SER A 121 33.80 27.19 19.70
N ASP A 122 34.35 26.33 20.56
CA ASP A 122 35.25 26.76 21.63
C ASP A 122 36.64 26.14 21.48
N VAL A 123 37.60 27.03 21.65
CA VAL A 123 39.02 26.92 21.38
C VAL A 123 39.69 25.93 22.33
N ALA A 124 40.65 25.18 21.80
CA ALA A 124 41.38 24.11 22.47
C ALA A 124 42.13 24.56 23.75
N VAL A 125 41.96 23.78 24.83
CA VAL A 125 42.90 23.70 25.96
C VAL A 125 43.17 22.21 26.28
N PRO A 126 44.43 21.73 26.23
CA PRO A 126 44.83 20.37 26.63
C PRO A 126 44.98 20.18 28.16
N PRO A 127 45.11 18.92 28.66
CA PRO A 127 44.31 18.40 29.78
C PRO A 127 45.09 18.14 31.10
N ALA A 128 44.34 17.87 32.18
CA ALA A 128 44.84 17.29 33.44
C ALA A 128 44.02 16.04 33.83
N PRO A 129 44.61 15.03 34.53
CA PRO A 129 44.12 13.65 34.49
C PRO A 129 43.22 13.24 35.68
N ALA A 130 42.33 12.29 35.35
CA ALA A 130 41.82 11.16 36.14
C ALA A 130 41.20 11.37 37.53
N ALA A 131 39.90 11.07 37.64
CA ALA A 131 39.32 10.42 38.82
C ALA A 131 38.12 9.55 38.43
N GLN A 132 38.05 8.38 39.04
CA GLN A 132 37.05 7.31 38.90
C GLN A 132 35.81 7.59 39.78
N ASN A 133 34.82 6.67 39.75
CA ASN A 133 33.53 6.59 40.48
C ASN A 133 32.33 7.26 39.77
N GLU A 134 31.07 6.80 39.83
CA GLU A 134 30.39 5.85 40.72
C GLU A 134 29.06 5.34 40.09
N VAL A 135 28.80 4.04 40.23
CA VAL A 135 27.56 3.29 40.56
C VAL A 135 26.16 3.98 40.56
N VAL A 136 25.25 3.54 39.64
CA VAL A 136 23.80 3.10 39.81
C VAL A 136 22.74 4.18 40.24
N PRO A 137 21.38 4.06 40.09
CA PRO A 137 20.47 3.03 39.51
C PRO A 137 19.39 3.50 38.49
N SER A 138 18.70 2.48 37.93
CA SER A 138 17.36 2.46 37.31
C SER A 138 16.35 3.50 37.78
N GLN A 139 15.64 4.09 36.80
CA GLN A 139 14.34 4.73 37.02
C GLN A 139 13.26 4.10 36.14
N VAL A 140 12.22 3.64 36.82
CA VAL A 140 10.93 3.20 36.29
C VAL A 140 10.12 4.44 35.92
N ALA A 141 9.52 4.47 34.74
CA ALA A 141 8.61 5.53 34.30
C ALA A 141 7.20 4.98 34.00
N PRO A 142 6.15 5.81 34.12
CA PRO A 142 4.82 5.39 34.54
C PRO A 142 3.87 5.06 33.39
N VAL A 143 2.94 4.16 33.67
CA VAL A 143 1.74 3.89 32.86
C VAL A 143 0.81 5.10 32.96
N VAL A 144 0.55 5.76 31.83
CA VAL A 144 -0.47 6.80 31.69
C VAL A 144 -1.68 6.19 31.00
N GLN A 145 -2.78 6.03 31.74
CA GLN A 145 -4.10 5.72 31.18
C GLN A 145 -4.65 6.98 30.51
N ALA A 146 -4.81 6.95 29.19
CA ALA A 146 -5.53 7.98 28.45
C ALA A 146 -7.02 7.63 28.42
N GLU A 147 -7.80 8.44 29.14
CA GLU A 147 -9.26 8.46 29.19
C GLU A 147 -9.82 8.97 27.85
N LEU A 148 -10.70 8.21 27.19
CA LEU A 148 -11.39 8.63 25.98
C LEU A 148 -12.55 9.58 26.35
N ALA A 149 -12.50 10.81 25.83
CA ALA A 149 -13.66 11.69 25.77
C ALA A 149 -14.56 11.32 24.57
N PRO A 150 -15.91 11.40 24.71
CA PRO A 150 -16.84 11.22 23.60
C PRO A 150 -16.88 12.46 22.70
N SER A 151 -16.62 12.27 21.40
CA SER A 151 -16.71 13.34 20.40
C SER A 151 -18.17 13.59 20.00
N THR A 152 -18.57 14.85 20.16
CA THR A 152 -19.88 15.44 19.87
C THR A 152 -20.19 15.44 18.37
N GLU A 153 -21.42 15.05 18.01
CA GLU A 153 -21.98 15.18 16.66
C GLU A 153 -22.03 16.65 16.20
N ALA A 154 -21.59 16.90 14.97
CA ALA A 154 -21.74 18.19 14.30
C ALA A 154 -22.97 18.20 13.38
N PRO A 155 -23.70 19.33 13.26
CA PRO A 155 -24.95 19.42 12.54
C PRO A 155 -24.77 19.53 11.02
N THR A 156 -25.61 18.80 10.28
CA THR A 156 -25.82 18.90 8.84
C THR A 156 -26.40 20.27 8.48
N VAL A 157 -25.63 21.10 7.77
CA VAL A 157 -26.12 22.34 7.17
C VAL A 157 -26.48 22.08 5.71
N ALA A 158 -27.77 22.24 5.39
CA ALA A 158 -28.28 22.20 4.03
C ALA A 158 -27.74 23.39 3.23
N ALA A 159 -27.07 23.12 2.11
CA ALA A 159 -26.66 24.14 1.16
C ALA A 159 -27.77 24.36 0.14
N GLU A 160 -28.26 25.60 0.10
CA GLU A 160 -29.27 26.13 -0.81
C GLU A 160 -28.62 26.44 -2.18
N SER A 161 -29.22 25.95 -3.27
CA SER A 161 -28.74 26.20 -4.64
C SER A 161 -29.09 27.62 -5.10
N PRO A 162 -28.16 28.39 -5.69
CA PRO A 162 -28.48 29.68 -6.29
C PRO A 162 -29.22 29.53 -7.64
N PRO A 163 -30.03 30.53 -8.03
CA PRO A 163 -30.81 30.50 -9.27
C PRO A 163 -29.93 30.66 -10.52
N ALA A 164 -30.27 29.90 -11.55
CA ALA A 164 -29.64 29.96 -12.87
C ALA A 164 -29.83 31.35 -13.50
N THR A 165 -28.73 31.98 -13.89
CA THR A 165 -28.72 33.18 -14.73
C THR A 165 -28.61 32.75 -16.18
N ASP A 166 -29.70 32.90 -16.94
CA ASP A 166 -29.73 32.70 -18.39
C ASP A 166 -28.82 33.73 -19.08
N THR A 167 -27.64 33.29 -19.49
CA THR A 167 -26.74 34.06 -20.34
C THR A 167 -26.93 33.58 -21.79
N PRO A 168 -27.06 34.48 -22.79
CA PRO A 168 -27.25 34.08 -24.18
C PRO A 168 -26.03 33.31 -24.70
N THR A 169 -26.24 32.02 -25.00
CA THR A 169 -25.26 31.13 -25.62
C THR A 169 -25.00 31.55 -27.06
N GLU A 170 -23.94 32.32 -27.27
CA GLU A 170 -23.29 32.41 -28.57
C GLU A 170 -22.77 31.02 -28.94
N SER A 171 -23.24 30.48 -30.07
CA SER A 171 -22.84 29.15 -30.53
C SER A 171 -21.32 29.13 -30.76
N PRO A 172 -20.56 28.31 -30.02
CA PRO A 172 -19.14 28.21 -30.23
C PRO A 172 -18.86 27.71 -31.66
N PRO A 173 -17.80 28.22 -32.31
CA PRO A 173 -17.43 27.76 -33.64
C PRO A 173 -17.26 26.23 -33.65
N PRO A 174 -17.63 25.55 -34.76
CA PRO A 174 -17.53 24.10 -34.85
C PRO A 174 -16.10 23.66 -34.48
N PRO A 175 -15.94 22.72 -33.55
CA PRO A 175 -14.61 22.30 -33.10
C PRO A 175 -13.81 21.82 -34.31
N ALA A 176 -12.59 22.33 -34.44
CA ALA A 176 -11.65 21.87 -35.45
C ALA A 176 -11.56 20.32 -35.37
N PRO A 177 -11.45 19.61 -36.51
CA PRO A 177 -11.37 18.16 -36.51
C PRO A 177 -10.22 17.71 -35.59
N VAL A 178 -10.59 17.07 -34.48
CA VAL A 178 -9.63 16.50 -33.54
C VAL A 178 -8.90 15.41 -34.30
N VAL A 179 -7.65 15.66 -34.65
CA VAL A 179 -6.77 14.63 -35.20
C VAL A 179 -6.59 13.59 -34.10
N GLN A 180 -7.37 12.51 -34.18
CA GLN A 180 -7.22 11.37 -33.30
C GLN A 180 -5.89 10.70 -33.68
N LEU A 181 -4.82 11.10 -33.01
CA LEU A 181 -3.56 10.38 -33.08
C LEU A 181 -3.84 8.98 -32.51
N THR A 182 -3.87 7.97 -33.37
CA THR A 182 -3.94 6.56 -32.96
C THR A 182 -2.60 6.22 -32.30
N VAL A 183 -2.50 6.53 -31.01
CA VAL A 183 -1.36 6.15 -30.19
C VAL A 183 -1.49 4.65 -29.94
N ASP A 184 -0.50 3.87 -30.37
CA ASP A 184 -0.37 2.47 -29.99
C ASP A 184 -0.40 2.39 -28.45
N PRO A 185 -1.34 1.66 -27.82
CA PRO A 185 -1.41 1.55 -26.38
C PRO A 185 -0.27 0.74 -25.77
N ASN A 186 0.58 0.09 -26.57
CA ASN A 186 1.69 -0.72 -26.08
C ASN A 186 2.98 -0.54 -26.91
N PRO A 187 3.56 0.68 -26.92
CA PRO A 187 4.81 0.93 -27.61
C PRO A 187 5.96 0.16 -26.95
N PRO A 188 7.03 -0.18 -27.71
CA PRO A 188 8.26 -0.69 -27.14
C PRO A 188 8.88 0.36 -26.20
N CYS A 189 9.54 -0.11 -25.15
CA CYS A 189 10.21 0.74 -24.17
C CYS A 189 11.48 0.07 -23.64
N ASP A 190 12.44 0.89 -23.23
CA ASP A 190 13.64 0.43 -22.49
C ASP A 190 13.54 0.81 -21.00
N SER A 191 12.75 1.85 -20.69
CA SER A 191 12.55 2.40 -19.35
C SER A 191 11.12 2.91 -19.16
N VAL A 192 10.74 3.16 -17.90
CA VAL A 192 9.45 3.79 -17.55
C VAL A 192 9.29 5.18 -18.20
N ASN A 193 10.39 5.85 -18.54
CA ASN A 193 10.35 7.18 -19.15
C ASN A 193 9.91 7.15 -20.62
N ASP A 194 9.98 5.98 -21.27
CA ASP A 194 9.60 5.83 -22.68
C ASP A 194 8.09 5.65 -22.85
N CYS A 195 7.39 5.32 -21.76
CA CYS A 195 5.96 5.11 -21.78
C CYS A 195 5.20 6.46 -21.82
N PRO A 196 4.27 6.64 -22.77
CA PRO A 196 3.63 7.94 -23.03
C PRO A 196 2.58 8.34 -21.99
N ASP A 197 2.25 7.46 -21.05
CA ASP A 197 1.13 7.64 -20.12
C ASP A 197 1.53 7.34 -18.67
N ALA A 198 1.01 8.13 -17.74
CA ALA A 198 1.29 8.02 -16.31
C ALA A 198 0.86 6.68 -15.70
N GLY A 199 -0.19 6.08 -16.23
CA GLY A 199 -0.73 4.79 -15.80
C GLY A 199 0.08 3.59 -16.29
N MET A 200 1.20 3.81 -16.99
CA MET A 200 1.99 2.77 -17.63
C MET A 200 3.39 2.62 -17.05
N THR A 201 3.95 1.44 -17.25
CA THR A 201 5.32 1.07 -16.88
C THR A 201 5.95 0.20 -17.94
N CYS A 202 7.28 0.20 -17.99
CA CYS A 202 8.00 -0.65 -18.93
C CYS A 202 8.17 -2.06 -18.36
N SER A 203 7.49 -3.04 -18.96
CA SER A 203 7.51 -4.44 -18.53
C SER A 203 7.73 -5.35 -19.72
N GLY A 204 8.84 -6.09 -19.72
CA GLY A 204 9.19 -6.99 -20.83
C GLY A 204 9.46 -6.25 -22.15
N GLY A 205 10.02 -5.04 -22.08
CA GLY A 205 10.34 -4.21 -23.26
C GLY A 205 9.14 -3.53 -23.90
N ARG A 206 8.01 -3.47 -23.19
CA ARG A 206 6.72 -2.97 -23.69
C ARG A 206 5.98 -2.20 -22.60
N CYS A 207 5.27 -1.14 -22.97
CA CYS A 207 4.49 -0.36 -22.02
C CYS A 207 3.21 -1.08 -21.64
N ALA A 208 3.07 -1.39 -20.35
CA ALA A 208 1.91 -2.05 -19.78
C ALA A 208 1.30 -1.19 -18.66
N CYS A 209 -0.02 -1.26 -18.49
CA CYS A 209 -0.70 -0.55 -17.41
C CYS A 209 -0.32 -1.11 -16.03
N TRP A 210 -0.20 -0.24 -15.02
CA TRP A 210 0.05 -0.66 -13.64
C TRP A 210 -0.99 -1.64 -13.11
N SER A 211 -2.24 -1.54 -13.57
CA SER A 211 -3.32 -2.50 -13.24
C SER A 211 -3.02 -3.93 -13.69
N GLN A 212 -2.23 -4.12 -14.75
CA GLN A 212 -1.82 -5.45 -15.22
C GLN A 212 -0.76 -6.08 -14.30
N GLN A 213 0.00 -5.28 -13.55
CA GLN A 213 0.93 -5.78 -12.54
C GLN A 213 0.26 -6.10 -11.20
N GLY A 214 -1.04 -5.81 -11.08
CA GLY A 214 -1.86 -6.12 -9.91
C GLY A 214 -2.24 -4.89 -9.08
N PRO A 215 -3.13 -5.09 -8.08
CA PRO A 215 -3.70 -3.99 -7.30
C PRO A 215 -2.68 -3.27 -6.42
N GLN A 216 -1.63 -3.98 -5.96
CA GLN A 216 -0.58 -3.37 -5.13
C GLN A 216 0.23 -2.33 -5.90
N ALA A 217 0.64 -2.64 -7.14
CA ALA A 217 1.33 -1.69 -8.00
C ALA A 217 0.45 -0.47 -8.26
N THR A 218 -0.82 -0.70 -8.61
CA THR A 218 -1.78 0.40 -8.83
C THR A 218 -1.89 1.31 -7.61
N ASN A 219 -2.01 0.76 -6.40
CA ASN A 219 -2.13 1.55 -5.17
C ASN A 219 -0.86 2.35 -4.86
N VAL A 220 0.31 1.75 -5.00
CA VAL A 220 1.61 2.39 -4.72
C VAL A 220 1.87 3.56 -5.66
N TRP A 221 1.55 3.40 -6.94
CA TRP A 221 1.79 4.43 -7.97
C TRP A 221 0.64 5.43 -8.11
N SER A 222 -0.51 5.17 -7.49
CA SER A 222 -1.65 6.10 -7.50
C SER A 222 -1.38 7.38 -6.72
N CYS A 223 -1.94 8.49 -7.19
CA CYS A 223 -1.79 9.79 -6.57
C CYS A 223 -3.05 10.66 -6.72
N SER A 224 -3.20 11.57 -5.75
CA SER A 224 -4.19 12.66 -5.74
C SER A 224 -3.59 14.00 -6.17
N ASP A 225 -2.28 14.17 -5.95
CA ASP A 225 -1.56 15.43 -6.13
C ASP A 225 -0.05 15.20 -6.31
N ASP A 226 0.63 16.20 -6.87
CA ASP A 226 2.07 16.17 -7.16
C ASP A 226 2.93 16.00 -5.89
N SER A 227 2.47 16.48 -4.73
CA SER A 227 3.25 16.42 -3.49
C SER A 227 3.36 15.00 -2.96
N LYS A 228 2.34 14.16 -3.17
CA LYS A 228 2.44 12.71 -2.90
C LYS A 228 3.48 12.06 -3.79
N CYS A 229 3.47 12.35 -5.10
CA CYS A 229 4.44 11.78 -6.03
C CYS A 229 5.86 12.22 -5.73
N ARG A 230 6.13 13.50 -5.52
CA ARG A 230 7.48 13.99 -5.21
C ARG A 230 8.06 13.40 -3.91
N ARG A 231 7.20 13.10 -2.92
CA ARG A 231 7.63 12.47 -1.66
C ARG A 231 7.98 11.00 -1.82
N MET A 232 7.22 10.24 -2.62
CA MET A 232 7.46 8.80 -2.82
C MET A 232 8.51 8.53 -3.91
N PHE A 233 8.50 9.37 -4.96
CA PHE A 233 9.30 9.24 -6.17
C PHE A 233 9.83 10.62 -6.58
N PRO A 234 11.04 11.01 -6.12
CA PRO A 234 11.64 12.27 -6.53
C PRO A 234 11.67 12.43 -8.06
N GLY A 235 11.32 13.62 -8.56
CA GLY A 235 11.22 13.90 -10.00
C GLY A 235 9.97 13.35 -10.70
N HIS A 236 8.91 13.01 -9.95
CA HIS A 236 7.62 12.59 -10.49
C HIS A 236 6.50 13.57 -10.15
N VAL A 237 5.52 13.66 -11.04
CA VAL A 237 4.29 14.46 -10.87
C VAL A 237 3.06 13.60 -11.06
N CYS A 238 1.94 14.03 -10.48
CA CYS A 238 0.69 13.30 -10.54
C CYS A 238 -0.08 13.65 -11.81
N ARG A 239 -0.37 12.63 -12.64
CA ARG A 239 -1.09 12.81 -13.91
C ARG A 239 -2.18 11.76 -14.08
N PRO A 240 -3.34 12.12 -14.65
CA PRO A 240 -4.36 11.14 -14.97
C PRO A 240 -3.87 10.23 -16.11
N THR A 241 -4.21 8.95 -16.04
CA THR A 241 -4.01 8.02 -17.16
C THR A 241 -5.09 8.21 -18.22
N LYS A 242 -4.69 8.18 -19.49
CA LYS A 242 -5.55 8.24 -20.67
C LYS A 242 -5.59 6.91 -21.42
N LEU A 243 -4.47 6.18 -21.45
CA LEU A 243 -4.35 4.93 -22.21
C LEU A 243 -4.81 3.69 -21.44
N CYS A 244 -4.86 3.73 -20.10
CA CYS A 244 -5.32 2.61 -19.29
C CYS A 244 -6.81 2.74 -18.98
N GLU A 245 -7.67 2.22 -19.88
CA GLU A 245 -9.14 2.39 -19.84
C GLU A 245 -9.78 2.06 -18.50
N THR A 246 -9.32 1.00 -17.82
CA THR A 246 -9.86 0.57 -16.51
C THR A 246 -9.64 1.59 -15.39
N LEU A 247 -8.72 2.52 -15.57
CA LEU A 247 -8.29 3.51 -14.58
C LEU A 247 -8.47 4.95 -15.08
N ALA A 248 -8.83 5.13 -16.35
CA ALA A 248 -8.93 6.43 -17.00
C ALA A 248 -9.84 7.37 -16.22
N ASN A 249 -9.32 8.56 -15.89
CA ASN A 249 -10.03 9.63 -15.16
C ASN A 249 -10.50 9.31 -13.74
N THR A 250 -10.15 8.16 -13.16
CA THR A 250 -10.57 7.81 -11.78
C THR A 250 -9.52 8.18 -10.73
N VAL A 251 -8.24 7.96 -11.03
CA VAL A 251 -7.11 8.25 -10.15
C VAL A 251 -5.90 8.73 -10.98
N GLY A 252 -5.08 9.59 -10.39
CA GLY A 252 -3.80 9.97 -10.97
C GLY A 252 -2.75 8.89 -10.72
N PHE A 253 -1.67 8.90 -11.51
CA PHE A 253 -0.48 8.10 -11.31
C PHE A 253 0.78 8.96 -11.36
N CYS A 254 1.79 8.55 -10.61
CA CYS A 254 3.07 9.26 -10.58
C CYS A 254 3.86 9.00 -11.86
N GLN A 255 3.98 10.04 -12.70
CA GLN A 255 4.73 10.04 -13.95
C GLN A 255 6.06 10.77 -13.77
N PRO A 256 7.18 10.20 -14.26
CA PRO A 256 8.46 10.92 -14.29
C PRO A 256 8.33 12.23 -15.09
N GLU A 257 8.88 13.34 -14.58
CA GLU A 257 8.82 14.64 -15.27
C GLU A 257 9.48 14.56 -16.67
N GLY A 258 10.51 13.73 -16.83
CA GLY A 258 11.20 13.53 -18.11
C GLY A 258 10.41 12.78 -19.19
N SER A 259 9.32 12.09 -18.84
CA SER A 259 8.48 11.38 -19.83
C SER A 259 7.32 12.21 -20.37
N ILE A 260 7.12 13.42 -19.84
CA ILE A 260 6.04 14.32 -20.25
C ILE A 260 6.44 15.00 -21.56
N LYS A 261 6.00 14.43 -22.68
CA LYS A 261 6.12 15.05 -24.00
C LYS A 261 5.07 16.16 -24.13
N GLN A 262 5.51 17.40 -24.25
CA GLN A 262 4.66 18.57 -24.53
C GLN A 262 4.11 18.53 -25.96
#